data_AF-A0A4Q5W8V9-F1
#
_entry.id   AF-A0A4Q5W8V9-F1
#
_cell.length_a   1.000
_cell.length_b   1.000
_cell.length_c   1.000
_cell.angle_alpha   90.00
_cell.angle_beta   90.00
_cell.angle_gamma   90.00
#
_symmetry.space_group_name_H-M   'P 1'
#
loop_
_entity.id
_entity.type
_entity.pdbx_description
1 polymer ?
#
loop_
_entity_poly.entity_id
_entity_poly.type
_entity_poly.pdbx_seq_one_letter_code
_entity_poly.pdbx_strand_id
1 'polypeptide(L)'
;MTALYFIAVLLATFIIMEGITWLTHRYVMHGFLWYLHRDHHQVEPGFFEKNDLFFVIFAVPSMLLIGFGVGKGIWWQAAIGFGIMAYGAAYFIVHDVI
;
A
#
# COMPACT_ATOMS: atom_id res chain seq x y z
N MET A 1 -19.57 5.53 14.83
CA MET A 1 -18.24 4.93 15.08
C MET A 1 -17.46 5.87 15.97
N THR A 2 -16.78 5.40 17.02
CA THR A 2 -15.98 6.28 17.89
C THR A 2 -14.62 6.56 17.25
N ALA A 3 -14.00 7.69 17.60
CA ALA A 3 -12.65 8.03 17.15
C ALA A 3 -11.62 6.95 17.55
N LEU A 4 -11.75 6.39 18.76
CA LEU A 4 -10.88 5.32 19.23
C LEU A 4 -10.96 4.07 18.34
N TYR A 5 -12.17 3.66 17.94
CA TYR A 5 -12.33 2.52 17.04
C TYR A 5 -11.77 2.79 15.64
N PHE A 6 -11.93 4.01 15.11
CA PHE A 6 -11.30 4.43 13.86
C PHE A 6 -9.78 4.27 13.92
N ILE A 7 -9.16 4.84 14.96
CA ILE A 7 -7.71 4.82 15.15
C ILE A 7 -7.24 3.37 15.32
N ALA A 8 -7.95 2.54 16.08
CA ALA A 8 -7.61 1.13 16.25
C ALA A 8 -7.61 0.36 14.93
N VAL A 9 -8.63 0.53 14.08
CA VAL A 9 -8.70 -0.12 12.75
C VAL A 9 -7.58 0.38 11.84
N LEU A 10 -7.30 1.69 11.85
CA LEU A 10 -6.22 2.28 11.06
C LEU A 10 -4.86 1.70 11.46
N LEU A 11 -4.54 1.70 12.76
CA LEU A 11 -3.26 1.20 13.27
C LEU A 11 -3.11 -0.31 13.06
N ALA A 12 -4.19 -1.08 13.27
CA ALA A 12 -4.19 -2.50 12.97
C ALA A 12 -3.89 -2.75 11.49
N THR A 13 -4.54 -2.01 10.59
CA THR A 13 -4.29 -2.09 9.15
C THR A 13 -2.85 -1.73 8.82
N PHE A 14 -2.32 -0.64 9.37
CA PHE A 14 -0.94 -0.20 9.19
C PHE A 14 0.07 -1.31 9.57
N ILE A 15 -0.13 -1.98 10.71
CA ILE A 15 0.77 -3.05 11.17
C ILE A 15 0.64 -4.29 10.27
N ILE A 16 -0.59 -4.67 9.90
CA ILE A 16 -0.84 -5.82 9.02
C ILE A 16 -0.21 -5.63 7.64
N MET A 17 -0.17 -4.38 7.15
CA MET A 17 0.44 -4.07 5.85
C MET A 17 1.90 -4.47 5.76
N GLU A 18 2.65 -4.54 6.86
CA GLU A 18 4.03 -5.06 6.84
C GLU A 18 4.06 -6.51 6.35
N GLY A 19 3.20 -7.35 6.92
CA GLY A 19 3.07 -8.74 6.50
C GLY A 19 2.57 -8.87 5.06
N ILE A 20 1.59 -8.04 4.66
CA ILE A 20 1.07 -8.03 3.28
C ILE A 20 2.17 -7.64 2.30
N THR A 21 2.92 -6.59 2.59
CA THR A 21 3.97 -6.06 1.71
C THR A 21 5.10 -7.08 1.58
N TRP A 22 5.53 -7.68 2.68
CA TRP A 22 6.53 -8.74 2.66
C TRP A 22 6.07 -9.97 1.85
N LEU A 23 4.84 -10.45 2.06
CA LEU A 23 4.28 -11.57 1.31
C LEU A 23 4.16 -11.25 -0.18
N THR A 24 3.71 -10.03 -0.50
CA THR A 24 3.57 -9.56 -1.88
C THR A 24 4.94 -9.48 -2.54
N HIS A 25 5.92 -8.88 -1.89
CA HIS A 25 7.28 -8.79 -2.40
C HIS A 25 7.87 -10.19 -2.66
N ARG A 26 7.82 -11.08 -1.67
CA ARG A 26 8.44 -12.41 -1.77
C ARG A 26 7.74 -13.35 -2.75
N TYR A 27 6.41 -13.39 -2.78
CA TYR A 27 5.66 -14.42 -3.51
C TYR A 27 4.98 -13.91 -4.77
N VAL A 28 4.64 -12.62 -4.84
CA VAL A 28 3.94 -12.03 -5.99
C VAL A 28 4.94 -11.32 -6.90
N MET A 29 5.70 -10.35 -6.37
CA MET A 29 6.65 -9.53 -7.13
C MET A 29 7.83 -10.36 -7.62
N HIS A 30 8.40 -11.23 -6.78
CA HIS A 30 9.41 -12.21 -7.20
C HIS A 30 8.84 -13.48 -7.84
N GLY A 31 7.53 -13.57 -7.97
CA GLY A 31 6.82 -14.70 -8.58
C GLY A 31 6.23 -14.34 -9.94
N PHE A 32 4.91 -14.44 -10.06
CA PHE A 32 4.21 -14.26 -11.34
C PHE A 32 4.19 -12.81 -11.84
N LEU A 33 4.46 -11.81 -10.98
CA LEU A 33 4.63 -10.41 -11.39
C LEU A 33 6.10 -9.98 -11.50
N TRP A 34 7.03 -10.94 -11.63
CA TRP A 34 8.45 -10.64 -11.84
C TRP A 34 8.71 -9.73 -13.03
N TYR A 35 7.91 -9.82 -14.09
CA TYR A 35 8.00 -8.92 -15.24
C TYR A 35 7.88 -7.43 -14.85
N LEU A 36 7.10 -7.10 -13.82
CA LEU A 36 6.93 -5.74 -13.32
C LEU A 36 8.02 -5.36 -12.31
N HIS A 37 8.67 -6.32 -11.65
CA HIS A 37 9.64 -6.07 -10.58
C HIS A 37 11.11 -6.21 -11.01
N ARG A 38 11.35 -6.77 -12.20
CA ARG A 38 12.69 -7.12 -12.67
C ARG A 38 13.62 -5.93 -12.81
N ASP A 39 13.13 -4.80 -13.32
CA ASP A 39 13.92 -3.58 -13.56
C ASP A 39 14.37 -2.90 -12.27
N HIS A 40 13.59 -3.03 -11.19
CA HIS A 40 14.00 -2.61 -9.86
C HIS A 40 15.22 -3.40 -9.33
N HIS A 41 15.33 -4.69 -9.68
CA HIS A 41 16.50 -5.52 -9.32
C HIS A 41 17.65 -5.40 -10.33
N GLN A 42 17.32 -5.13 -11.60
CA GLN A 42 18.27 -5.00 -12.70
C GLN A 42 18.19 -3.56 -13.22
N VAL A 43 18.86 -2.66 -12.49
CA VAL A 43 18.77 -1.21 -12.73
C VAL A 43 19.07 -0.89 -14.19
N GLU A 44 18.04 -0.46 -14.92
CA GLU A 44 18.14 0.05 -16.27
C GLU A 44 18.16 1.60 -16.25
N PRO A 45 18.84 2.27 -17.19
CA PRO A 45 18.82 3.73 -17.25
C PRO A 45 17.41 4.25 -17.55
N GLY A 46 16.85 5.06 -16.65
CA GLY A 46 15.50 5.63 -16.83
C GLY A 46 15.01 6.32 -15.55
N PHE A 47 13.99 7.17 -15.69
CA PHE A 47 13.30 7.78 -14.54
C PHE A 47 12.14 6.92 -14.04
N PHE A 48 11.52 6.12 -14.91
CA PHE A 48 10.39 5.26 -14.58
C PHE A 48 10.79 3.79 -14.59
N GLU A 49 10.37 3.07 -13.56
CA GLU A 49 10.45 1.61 -13.48
C GLU A 49 9.04 1.03 -13.68
N LYS A 50 8.92 -0.13 -14.33
CA LYS A 50 7.66 -0.89 -14.33
C LYS A 50 7.24 -1.24 -12.91
N ASN A 51 8.20 -1.34 -12.01
CA ASN A 51 7.99 -1.52 -10.58
C ASN A 51 7.13 -0.41 -9.97
N ASP A 52 7.14 0.80 -10.54
CA ASP A 52 6.30 1.90 -10.08
C ASP A 52 4.80 1.57 -10.16
N LEU A 53 4.41 0.60 -11.01
CA LEU A 53 3.03 0.12 -11.09
C LEU A 53 2.55 -0.51 -9.78
N PHE A 54 3.45 -1.04 -8.93
CA PHE A 54 3.07 -1.54 -7.62
C PHE A 54 2.55 -0.45 -6.70
N PHE A 55 3.04 0.80 -6.78
CA PHE A 55 2.44 1.93 -6.07
C PHE A 55 0.97 2.10 -6.46
N VAL A 56 0.65 2.00 -7.75
CA VAL A 56 -0.73 2.10 -8.24
C VAL A 56 -1.57 0.93 -7.73
N ILE A 57 -1.04 -0.30 -7.77
CA ILE A 57 -1.71 -1.50 -7.28
C ILE A 57 -2.11 -1.37 -5.80
N PHE A 58 -1.26 -0.79 -4.95
CA PHE A 58 -1.58 -0.55 -3.54
C PHE A 58 -2.42 0.71 -3.31
N ALA A 59 -2.26 1.76 -4.13
CA ALA A 59 -3.02 3.00 -4.02
C ALA A 59 -4.50 2.83 -4.39
N VAL A 60 -4.81 2.04 -5.42
CA VAL A 60 -6.20 1.83 -5.87
C VAL A 60 -7.12 1.30 -4.75
N PRO A 61 -6.83 0.18 -4.05
CA PRO A 61 -7.71 -0.30 -2.99
C PRO A 61 -7.80 0.71 -1.83
N SER A 62 -6.71 1.41 -1.50
CA SER A 62 -6.72 2.49 -0.51
C SER A 62 -7.69 3.62 -0.89
N MET A 63 -7.58 4.14 -2.12
CA MET A 63 -8.43 5.21 -2.63
C MET A 63 -9.91 4.80 -2.69
N LEU A 64 -10.21 3.57 -3.12
CA LEU A 64 -11.59 3.07 -3.18
C LEU A 64 -12.18 2.92 -1.77
N LEU A 65 -11.42 2.39 -0.81
CA LEU A 65 -11.85 2.26 0.57
C LEU A 65 -12.11 3.62 1.23
N ILE A 66 -11.25 4.60 0.99
CA ILE A 66 -11.43 5.98 1.47
C ILE A 66 -12.67 6.60 0.79
N GLY A 67 -12.74 6.57 -0.54
CA GLY A 67 -13.80 7.22 -1.31
C GLY A 67 -15.19 6.66 -0.99
N PHE A 68 -15.36 5.33 -1.03
CA PHE A 68 -16.63 4.71 -0.68
C PHE A 68 -16.93 4.78 0.82
N GLY A 69 -15.92 4.62 1.67
CA GLY A 69 -16.07 4.71 3.11
C GLY A 69 -16.59 6.08 3.55
N VAL A 70 -15.96 7.16 3.06
CA VAL A 70 -16.41 8.53 3.32
C VAL A 70 -17.77 8.80 2.66
N GLY A 71 -17.92 8.46 1.37
CA GLY A 71 -19.13 8.76 0.60
C GLY A 71 -20.40 8.07 1.13
N LYS A 72 -20.28 6.90 1.76
CA LYS A 72 -21.39 6.14 2.35
C LYS A 72 -21.47 6.24 3.88
N GLY A 73 -20.59 7.01 4.52
CA GLY A 73 -20.49 7.09 5.99
C GLY A 73 -20.03 5.79 6.67
N ILE A 74 -19.38 4.88 5.93
CA ILE A 74 -18.85 3.62 6.43
C ILE A 74 -17.40 3.85 6.89
N TRP A 75 -17.26 4.47 8.05
CA TRP A 75 -15.98 4.99 8.54
C TRP A 75 -14.90 3.93 8.80
N TRP A 76 -15.27 2.67 9.07
CA TRP A 76 -14.27 1.60 9.25
C TRP A 76 -13.60 1.22 7.93
N GLN A 77 -14.30 1.34 6.79
CA GLN A 77 -13.70 1.16 5.46
C GLN A 77 -12.70 2.28 5.18
N ALA A 78 -13.08 3.52 5.48
CA ALA A 78 -12.18 4.66 5.36
C ALA A 78 -10.94 4.47 6.25
N ALA A 79 -11.10 4.01 7.50
CA ALA A 79 -9.99 3.74 8.40
C ALA A 79 -8.99 2.71 7.84
N ILE A 80 -9.46 1.65 7.19
CA ILE A 80 -8.59 0.67 6.49
C ILE A 80 -7.83 1.37 5.36
N GLY A 81 -8.53 2.11 4.49
CA GLY A 81 -7.88 2.83 3.39
C GLY A 81 -6.82 3.82 3.87
N PHE A 82 -7.12 4.60 4.92
CA PHE A 82 -6.14 5.49 5.55
C PHE A 82 -4.96 4.73 6.18
N GLY A 83 -5.19 3.53 6.73
CA GLY A 83 -4.11 2.68 7.24
C GLY A 83 -3.17 2.19 6.14
N ILE A 84 -3.72 1.77 4.99
CA ILE A 84 -2.94 1.41 3.79
C ILE A 84 -2.14 2.61 3.28
N MET A 85 -2.79 3.78 3.17
CA MET A 85 -2.14 5.03 2.74
C MET A 85 -0.99 5.42 3.67
N ALA A 86 -1.21 5.38 4.98
CA ALA A 86 -0.20 5.73 5.97
C ALA A 86 1.00 4.77 5.91
N TYR A 87 0.75 3.47 5.75
CA TYR A 87 1.83 2.50 5.57
C TYR A 87 2.60 2.75 4.27
N GLY A 88 1.90 2.96 3.15
CA GLY A 88 2.55 3.25 1.86
C GLY A 88 3.43 4.51 1.92
N ALA A 89 2.96 5.56 2.57
CA ALA A 89 3.75 6.78 2.77
C ALA A 89 4.99 6.52 3.65
N ALA A 90 4.83 5.79 4.76
CA ALA A 90 5.95 5.42 5.63
C ALA A 90 6.97 4.53 4.89
N TYR A 91 6.50 3.54 4.14
CA TYR A 91 7.32 2.62 3.36
C TYR A 91 8.15 3.39 2.33
N PHE A 92 7.53 4.27 1.54
CA PHE A 92 8.21 5.11 0.55
C PHE A 92 9.30 5.99 1.19
N ILE A 93 8.98 6.66 2.31
CA ILE A 93 9.96 7.50 3.02
C ILE A 93 11.15 6.65 3.49
N VAL A 94 10.91 5.47 4.06
CA VAL A 94 11.96 4.65 4.67
C VAL A 94 12.79 3.88 3.64
N HIS A 95 12.19 3.44 2.53
CA HIS A 95 12.87 2.58 1.54
C HIS A 95 13.46 3.34 0.36
N ASP A 96 12.82 4.44 -0.06
CA ASP A 96 13.18 5.13 -1.30
C ASP A 96 13.80 6.52 -1.07
N VAL A 97 13.60 7.13 0.11
CA VAL A 97 14.11 8.48 0.41
C VAL A 97 15.29 8.46 1.40
N ILE A 98 15.27 7.57 2.41
CA ILE A 98 16.29 7.46 3.47
C ILE A 98 17.27 6.34 3.13
#